data_AF-A0A2D4FVG1-F1
#
_entry.id   AF-A0A2D4FVG1-F1
#
_cell.length_a   1.000
_cell.length_b   1.000
_cell.length_c   1.000
_cell.angle_alpha   90.00
_cell.angle_beta   90.00
_cell.angle_gamma   90.00
#
_symmetry.space_group_name_H-M   'P 1'
#
loop_
_entity.id
_entity.type
_entity.pdbx_description
1 polymer ?
#
loop_
_entity_poly.entity_id
_entity_poly.type
_entity_poly.pdbx_seq_one_letter_code
_entity_poly.pdbx_strand_id
1 'polypeptide(L)'
;AAKAEEKKEDKKGSLASKIHRRDTLAIKLGNRPSKKELEDKNILQRTSEEERQELRHQIGTKLVRRLSQRPTSEELEQRNILKQKNEEEEQEAKRELKRSLSRKLSLRPTVAELQARRILRFNEYVEVTDSPDYDRRADKPWARLTPADKAAIRKELNEFKSTEMEVHEESRQFTR
;
A
#
# COMPACT_ATOMS: atom_id res chain seq x y z
N ALA A 1 90.59 -36.36 13.70
CA ALA A 1 90.45 -35.10 12.94
C ALA A 1 89.02 -34.59 13.11
N ALA A 2 88.89 -33.37 13.63
CA ALA A 2 87.64 -32.72 13.97
C ALA A 2 86.93 -32.13 12.73
N LYS A 3 85.60 -32.19 12.72
CA LYS A 3 84.66 -31.31 11.99
C LYS A 3 83.31 -31.43 12.74
N ALA A 4 82.94 -30.57 13.68
CA ALA A 4 82.62 -29.15 13.56
C ALA A 4 81.40 -28.88 12.65
N GLU A 5 80.26 -29.50 12.92
CA GLU A 5 78.94 -29.18 12.32
C GLU A 5 77.82 -29.47 13.32
N GLU A 6 77.95 -29.03 14.58
CA GLU A 6 76.83 -29.09 15.53
C GLU A 6 77.07 -28.12 16.68
N LYS A 7 76.90 -26.81 16.43
CA LYS A 7 76.80 -25.73 17.44
C LYS A 7 76.58 -24.37 16.76
N LYS A 8 75.51 -24.23 15.97
CA LYS A 8 75.09 -22.92 15.44
C LYS A 8 73.59 -22.61 15.54
N GLU A 9 72.80 -23.38 16.29
CA GLU A 9 71.38 -23.05 16.53
C GLU A 9 71.07 -22.50 17.94
N ASP A 10 71.85 -22.80 18.98
CA ASP A 10 71.38 -22.56 20.36
C ASP A 10 71.47 -21.11 20.88
N LYS A 11 72.18 -20.20 20.19
CA LYS A 11 72.24 -18.78 20.59
C LYS A 11 71.25 -17.87 19.85
N LYS A 12 70.60 -18.37 18.80
CA LYS A 12 69.49 -17.68 18.13
C LYS A 12 68.18 -17.85 18.91
N GLY A 13 68.03 -18.93 19.69
CA GLY A 13 66.78 -19.32 20.35
C GLY A 13 66.22 -18.33 21.39
N SER A 14 67.07 -17.66 22.20
CA SER A 14 66.56 -16.76 23.26
C SER A 14 66.13 -15.38 22.74
N LEU A 15 66.97 -14.76 21.89
CA LEU A 15 66.69 -13.45 21.33
C LEU A 15 65.62 -13.53 20.23
N ALA A 16 65.68 -14.52 19.33
CA ALA A 16 64.66 -14.70 18.31
C ALA A 16 63.30 -15.04 18.94
N SER A 17 63.25 -15.86 20.00
CA SER A 17 62.01 -16.11 20.73
C SER A 17 61.46 -14.84 21.40
N LYS A 18 62.32 -13.98 21.95
CA LYS A 18 61.89 -12.69 22.52
C LYS A 18 61.34 -11.76 21.44
N ILE A 19 61.97 -11.70 20.27
CA ILE A 19 61.52 -10.91 19.13
C ILE A 19 60.20 -11.46 18.60
N HIS A 20 60.08 -12.77 18.35
CA HIS A 20 58.82 -13.39 17.94
C HIS A 20 57.69 -13.18 18.96
N ARG A 21 57.98 -13.26 20.26
CA ARG A 21 57.00 -12.93 21.32
C ARG A 21 56.58 -11.47 21.26
N ARG A 22 57.52 -10.54 21.02
CA ARG A 22 57.24 -9.11 20.87
C ARG A 22 56.38 -8.84 19.64
N ASP A 23 56.70 -9.45 18.50
CA ASP A 23 55.98 -9.25 17.24
C ASP A 23 54.56 -9.85 17.30
N THR A 24 54.43 -11.05 17.85
CA THR A 24 53.10 -11.68 18.06
C THR A 24 52.25 -10.90 19.07
N LEU A 25 52.84 -10.34 20.13
CA LEU A 25 52.13 -9.47 21.06
C LEU A 25 51.68 -8.16 20.39
N ALA A 26 52.53 -7.55 19.56
CA ALA A 26 52.20 -6.32 18.82
C ALA A 26 51.01 -6.54 17.88
N ILE A 27 50.96 -7.67 17.16
CA ILE A 27 49.82 -8.04 16.31
C ILE A 27 48.54 -8.21 17.15
N LYS A 28 48.61 -8.89 18.30
CA LYS A 28 47.45 -9.09 19.19
C LYS A 28 46.93 -7.78 19.80
N LEU A 29 47.83 -6.84 20.13
CA LEU A 29 47.45 -5.53 20.65
C LEU A 29 46.88 -4.63 19.56
N GLY A 30 47.43 -4.68 18.33
CA GLY A 30 46.88 -3.95 17.18
C GLY A 30 45.48 -4.41 16.79
N ASN A 31 45.19 -5.69 16.96
CA ASN A 31 43.86 -6.28 16.71
C ASN A 31 42.98 -6.36 17.96
N ARG A 32 43.31 -5.62 19.04
CA ARG A 32 42.54 -5.68 20.29
C ARG A 32 41.15 -5.03 20.09
N PRO A 33 40.05 -5.77 20.34
CA PRO A 33 38.71 -5.19 20.26
C PRO A 33 38.50 -4.07 21.28
N SER A 34 37.69 -3.09 20.92
CA SER A 34 37.30 -2.03 21.85
C SER A 34 36.42 -2.56 22.98
N LYS A 35 36.38 -1.86 24.13
CA LYS A 35 35.49 -2.22 25.26
C LYS A 35 34.03 -2.32 24.80
N LYS A 36 33.61 -1.39 23.94
CA LYS A 36 32.26 -1.36 23.36
C LYS A 36 31.98 -2.60 22.51
N GLU A 37 32.91 -3.01 21.65
CA GLU A 37 32.76 -4.25 20.85
C GLU A 37 32.66 -5.50 21.72
N LEU A 38 33.40 -5.56 22.83
CA LEU A 38 33.31 -6.68 23.77
C LEU A 38 31.97 -6.69 24.50
N GLU A 39 31.41 -5.53 24.84
CA GLU A 39 30.06 -5.40 25.40
C GLU A 39 28.97 -5.78 24.39
N ASP A 40 29.08 -5.33 23.14
CA ASP A 40 28.11 -5.66 22.08
C ASP A 40 28.12 -7.16 21.75
N LYS A 41 29.29 -7.82 21.90
CA LYS A 41 29.44 -9.28 21.82
C LYS A 41 29.06 -10.00 23.11
N ASN A 42 28.55 -9.29 24.12
CA ASN A 42 28.19 -9.81 25.45
C ASN A 42 29.35 -10.53 26.18
N ILE A 43 30.60 -10.22 25.84
CA ILE A 43 31.80 -10.71 26.54
C ILE A 43 32.00 -9.92 27.84
N LEU A 44 31.73 -8.60 27.79
CA LEU A 44 31.68 -7.74 28.97
C LEU A 44 30.23 -7.35 29.25
N GLN A 45 29.80 -7.47 30.51
CA GLN A 45 28.45 -7.08 30.91
C GLN A 45 28.39 -5.57 31.16
N ARG A 46 27.33 -4.92 30.66
CA ARG A 46 27.09 -3.47 30.82
C ARG A 46 26.37 -3.13 32.13
N THR A 47 25.48 -4.01 32.57
CA THR A 47 24.54 -3.79 33.68
C THR A 47 24.93 -4.67 34.87
N SER A 48 24.45 -4.30 36.06
CA SER A 48 24.64 -5.11 37.26
C SER A 48 23.85 -6.43 37.18
N GLU A 49 24.20 -7.39 38.03
CA GLU A 49 23.45 -8.66 38.11
C GLU A 49 22.01 -8.44 38.57
N GLU A 50 21.80 -7.51 39.51
CA GLU A 50 20.48 -7.14 40.04
C GLU A 50 19.59 -6.54 38.95
N GLU A 51 20.11 -5.57 38.18
CA GLU A 51 19.39 -4.97 37.04
C GLU A 51 19.00 -6.03 36.00
N ARG A 52 19.88 -7.02 35.79
CA ARG A 52 19.64 -8.12 34.85
C ARG A 52 18.57 -9.08 35.37
N GLN A 53 18.55 -9.38 36.67
CA GLN A 53 17.50 -10.19 37.30
C GLN A 53 16.15 -9.48 37.23
N GLU A 54 16.10 -8.19 37.54
CA GLU A 54 14.90 -7.37 37.45
C GLU A 54 14.37 -7.31 36.01
N LEU A 55 15.24 -7.05 35.02
CA LEU A 55 14.85 -7.06 33.61
C LEU A 55 14.32 -8.43 33.17
N ARG A 56 14.95 -9.53 33.60
CA ARG A 56 14.46 -10.89 33.32
C ARG A 56 13.09 -11.14 33.95
N HIS A 57 12.87 -10.68 35.18
CA HIS A 57 11.60 -10.79 35.86
C HIS A 57 10.50 -9.99 35.12
N GLN A 58 10.79 -8.75 34.72
CA GLN A 58 9.88 -7.92 33.94
C GLN A 58 9.55 -8.52 32.57
N ILE A 59 10.54 -9.09 31.88
CA ILE A 59 10.31 -9.81 30.62
C ILE A 59 9.43 -11.03 30.87
N GLY A 60 9.71 -11.80 31.92
CA GLY A 60 8.93 -12.98 32.30
C GLY A 60 7.46 -12.66 32.58
N THR A 61 7.20 -11.67 33.42
CA THR A 61 5.82 -11.24 33.74
C THR A 61 5.08 -10.73 32.52
N LYS A 62 5.74 -9.92 31.67
CA LYS A 62 5.16 -9.42 30.42
C LYS A 62 4.87 -10.55 29.43
N LEU A 63 5.75 -11.55 29.34
CA LEU A 63 5.58 -12.71 28.48
C LEU A 63 4.39 -13.56 28.93
N VAL A 64 4.29 -13.88 30.22
CA VAL A 64 3.17 -14.64 30.79
C VAL A 64 1.83 -13.98 30.45
N ARG A 65 1.74 -12.65 30.62
CA ARG A 65 0.53 -11.89 30.26
C ARG A 65 0.20 -11.95 28.76
N ARG A 66 1.21 -11.90 27.88
CA ARG A 66 1.01 -11.99 26.42
C ARG A 66 0.57 -13.38 26.00
N LEU A 67 1.12 -14.42 26.64
CA LEU A 67 0.78 -15.81 26.35
C LEU A 67 -0.62 -16.17 26.86
N SER A 68 -1.07 -15.63 27.99
CA SER A 68 -2.43 -15.86 28.50
C SER A 68 -3.51 -15.20 27.63
N GLN A 69 -3.17 -14.10 26.96
CA GLN A 69 -4.06 -13.39 26.03
C GLN A 69 -3.76 -13.72 24.56
N ARG A 70 -3.04 -14.81 24.29
CA ARG A 70 -2.63 -15.16 22.92
C ARG A 70 -3.86 -15.58 22.10
N PRO A 71 -4.17 -14.89 20.99
CA PRO A 71 -5.26 -15.28 20.10
C PRO A 71 -5.04 -16.67 19.50
N THR A 72 -6.13 -17.35 19.15
CA THR A 72 -6.07 -18.65 18.45
C THR A 72 -5.66 -18.46 16.99
N SER A 73 -5.20 -19.51 16.34
CA SER A 73 -4.88 -19.47 14.89
C SER A 73 -6.12 -19.12 14.07
N GLU A 74 -7.27 -19.66 14.42
CA GLU A 74 -8.55 -19.41 13.73
C GLU A 74 -8.97 -17.94 13.84
N GLU A 75 -8.83 -17.31 15.01
CA GLU A 75 -9.10 -15.88 15.18
C GLU A 75 -8.19 -15.01 14.30
N LEU A 76 -6.93 -15.41 14.13
CA LEU A 76 -5.99 -14.72 13.24
C LEU A 76 -6.33 -14.92 11.76
N GLU A 77 -6.85 -16.10 11.39
CA GLU A 77 -7.35 -16.39 10.03
C GLU A 77 -8.58 -15.54 9.70
N GLN A 78 -9.56 -15.47 10.62
CA GLN A 78 -10.77 -14.66 10.47
C GLN A 78 -10.44 -13.16 10.35
N ARG A 79 -9.40 -12.70 11.07
CA ARG A 79 -8.89 -11.32 10.95
C ARG A 79 -7.97 -11.10 9.74
N ASN A 80 -7.78 -12.12 8.91
CA ASN A 80 -6.95 -12.07 7.71
C ASN A 80 -5.47 -11.74 7.99
N ILE A 81 -4.99 -12.08 9.20
CA ILE A 81 -3.59 -11.93 9.64
C ILE A 81 -2.81 -13.20 9.29
N LEU A 82 -3.39 -14.36 9.61
CA LEU A 82 -2.85 -15.64 9.18
C LEU A 82 -3.54 -16.04 7.88
N LYS A 83 -2.76 -16.23 6.81
CA LYS A 83 -3.28 -16.71 5.53
C LYS A 83 -3.27 -18.23 5.49
N GLN A 84 -4.30 -18.83 4.89
CA GLN A 84 -4.24 -20.25 4.54
C GLN A 84 -3.12 -20.46 3.52
N LYS A 85 -2.33 -21.52 3.70
CA LYS A 85 -0.99 -21.66 3.09
C LYS A 85 -0.97 -21.78 1.56
N ASN A 86 -2.13 -21.89 0.89
CA ASN A 86 -2.17 -22.15 -0.53
C ASN A 86 -2.30 -20.85 -1.34
N GLU A 87 -1.17 -20.17 -1.54
CA GLU A 87 -1.12 -18.92 -2.31
C GLU A 87 -1.60 -19.11 -3.76
N GLU A 88 -1.35 -20.28 -4.35
CA GLU A 88 -1.79 -20.61 -5.72
C GLU A 88 -3.32 -20.65 -5.85
N GLU A 89 -4.00 -21.26 -4.86
CA GLU A 89 -5.46 -21.33 -4.80
C GLU A 89 -6.09 -19.95 -4.57
N GLU A 90 -5.48 -19.09 -3.73
CA GLU A 90 -5.95 -17.71 -3.56
C GLU A 90 -5.84 -16.92 -4.87
N GLN A 91 -4.74 -17.10 -5.62
CA GLN A 91 -4.58 -16.46 -6.93
C GLN A 91 -5.55 -17.00 -7.97
N GLU A 92 -5.83 -18.31 -7.96
CA GLU A 92 -6.85 -18.90 -8.82
C GLU A 92 -8.25 -18.36 -8.49
N ALA A 93 -8.66 -18.39 -7.22
CA ALA A 93 -9.94 -17.84 -6.77
C ALA A 93 -10.09 -16.35 -7.13
N LYS A 94 -9.02 -15.57 -7.01
CA LYS A 94 -9.01 -14.16 -7.44
C LYS A 94 -9.16 -14.00 -8.95
N ARG A 95 -8.49 -14.84 -9.75
CA ARG A 95 -8.65 -14.87 -11.22
C ARG A 95 -10.07 -15.26 -11.61
N GLU A 96 -10.64 -16.26 -10.95
CA GLU A 96 -12.03 -16.70 -11.15
C GLU A 96 -13.03 -15.59 -10.81
N LEU A 97 -12.84 -14.93 -9.67
CA LEU A 97 -13.70 -13.82 -9.24
C LEU A 97 -13.64 -12.66 -10.24
N LYS A 98 -12.43 -12.30 -10.70
CA LYS A 98 -12.25 -11.27 -11.73
C LYS A 98 -12.91 -11.64 -13.05
N ARG A 99 -12.79 -12.91 -13.47
CA ARG A 99 -13.44 -13.45 -14.68
C ARG A 99 -14.96 -13.38 -14.56
N SER A 100 -15.50 -13.81 -13.43
CA SER A 100 -16.94 -13.78 -13.14
C SER A 100 -17.49 -12.35 -13.12
N LEU A 101 -16.79 -11.42 -12.44
CA LEU A 101 -17.17 -10.02 -12.40
C LEU A 101 -17.17 -9.38 -13.79
N SER A 102 -16.12 -9.61 -14.57
CA SER A 102 -16.01 -9.07 -15.94
C SER A 102 -17.19 -9.52 -16.81
N ARG A 103 -17.58 -10.80 -16.72
CA ARG A 103 -18.77 -11.33 -17.40
C ARG A 103 -20.08 -10.71 -16.90
N LYS A 104 -20.22 -10.48 -15.59
CA LYS A 104 -21.42 -9.83 -15.03
C LYS A 104 -21.54 -8.38 -15.47
N LEU A 105 -20.42 -7.66 -15.56
CA LEU A 105 -20.40 -6.27 -16.01
C LEU A 105 -20.64 -6.16 -17.52
N SER A 106 -20.19 -7.12 -18.33
CA SER A 106 -20.46 -7.13 -19.78
C SER A 106 -21.92 -7.41 -20.12
N LEU A 107 -22.64 -8.14 -19.25
CA LEU A 107 -24.07 -8.43 -19.39
C LEU A 107 -24.94 -7.49 -18.55
N ARG A 108 -24.41 -6.33 -18.17
CA ARG A 108 -25.12 -5.35 -17.35
C ARG A 108 -26.21 -4.67 -18.21
N PRO A 109 -27.49 -4.70 -17.78
CA PRO A 109 -28.59 -4.11 -18.54
C PRO A 109 -28.44 -2.59 -18.63
N THR A 110 -28.95 -2.02 -19.72
CA THR A 110 -28.97 -0.57 -19.92
C THR A 110 -30.06 0.11 -19.07
N VAL A 111 -29.94 1.42 -18.88
CA VAL A 111 -30.94 2.22 -18.16
C VAL A 111 -32.30 2.14 -18.85
N ALA A 112 -32.31 2.21 -20.18
CA ALA A 112 -33.52 2.08 -20.99
C ALA A 112 -34.20 0.71 -20.80
N GLU A 113 -33.43 -0.38 -20.76
CA GLU A 113 -33.97 -1.72 -20.46
C GLU A 113 -34.59 -1.81 -19.06
N LEU A 114 -33.94 -1.21 -18.05
CA LEU A 114 -34.46 -1.21 -16.68
C LEU A 114 -35.76 -0.38 -16.56
N GLN A 115 -35.86 0.74 -17.28
CA GLN A 115 -37.09 1.55 -17.36
C GLN A 115 -38.21 0.81 -18.08
N ALA A 116 -37.92 0.17 -19.23
CA ALA A 116 -38.89 -0.63 -19.99
C ALA A 116 -39.45 -1.79 -19.16
N ARG A 117 -38.61 -2.40 -18.30
CA ARG A 117 -39.00 -3.44 -17.35
C ARG A 117 -39.64 -2.91 -16.06
N ARG A 118 -39.81 -1.59 -15.93
CA ARG A 118 -40.32 -0.89 -14.73
C ARG A 118 -39.56 -1.23 -13.44
N ILE A 119 -38.28 -1.56 -13.56
CA ILE A 119 -37.38 -1.82 -12.43
C ILE A 119 -36.85 -0.49 -11.89
N LEU A 120 -36.58 0.46 -12.78
CA LEU A 120 -36.02 1.77 -12.45
C LEU A 120 -37.06 2.85 -12.67
N ARG A 121 -37.34 3.65 -11.63
CA ARG A 121 -38.26 4.78 -11.71
C ARG A 121 -37.56 6.06 -12.16
N PHE A 122 -38.34 7.04 -12.63
CA PHE A 122 -37.83 8.29 -13.20
C PHE A 122 -36.96 9.13 -12.24
N ASN A 123 -37.09 8.91 -10.93
CA ASN A 123 -36.39 9.64 -9.89
C ASN A 123 -35.24 8.85 -9.23
N GLU A 124 -34.98 7.61 -9.65
CA GLU A 124 -33.97 6.73 -9.04
C GLU A 124 -32.61 6.80 -9.71
N TYR A 125 -32.56 7.23 -10.99
CA TYR A 125 -31.32 7.38 -11.73
C TYR A 125 -31.29 8.72 -12.42
N VAL A 126 -30.18 9.44 -12.23
CA VAL A 126 -29.89 10.71 -12.88
C VAL A 126 -28.51 10.58 -13.51
N GLU A 127 -28.43 10.83 -14.81
CA GLU A 127 -27.15 10.93 -15.51
C GLU A 127 -26.50 12.27 -15.15
N VAL A 128 -25.35 12.20 -14.49
CA VAL A 128 -24.52 13.39 -14.22
C VAL A 128 -23.54 13.53 -15.38
N THR A 129 -23.68 14.61 -16.13
CA THR A 129 -22.76 14.99 -17.20
C THR A 129 -22.04 16.27 -16.82
N ASP A 130 -20.78 16.38 -17.26
CA ASP A 130 -20.01 17.60 -17.06
C ASP A 130 -20.64 18.75 -17.85
N SER A 131 -20.90 19.86 -17.18
CA SER A 131 -21.40 21.08 -17.81
C SER A 131 -20.23 21.92 -18.30
N PRO A 132 -20.30 22.53 -19.50
CA PRO A 132 -19.31 23.51 -19.92
C PRO A 132 -19.20 24.66 -18.93
N ASP A 133 -17.98 25.06 -18.58
CA ASP A 133 -17.74 26.26 -17.79
C ASP A 133 -17.94 27.50 -18.66
N TYR A 134 -19.14 28.09 -18.58
CA TYR A 134 -19.43 29.38 -19.17
C TYR A 134 -19.59 30.45 -18.09
N ASP A 135 -19.25 31.69 -18.43
CA ASP A 135 -19.36 32.82 -17.51
C ASP A 135 -20.84 33.14 -17.21
N ARG A 136 -21.29 32.75 -16.01
CA ARG A 136 -22.66 32.99 -15.53
C ARG A 136 -22.92 34.45 -15.13
N ARG A 137 -21.89 35.30 -15.09
CA ARG A 137 -21.96 36.73 -14.74
C ARG A 137 -21.86 37.65 -15.96
N ALA A 138 -21.68 37.09 -17.16
CA ALA A 138 -21.66 37.84 -18.40
C ALA A 138 -22.98 38.59 -18.68
N ASP A 139 -22.91 39.60 -19.55
CA ASP A 139 -24.08 40.34 -20.02
C ASP A 139 -25.11 39.40 -20.65
N LYS A 140 -26.39 39.72 -20.42
CA LYS A 140 -27.53 38.87 -20.76
C LYS A 140 -28.27 39.51 -21.92
N PRO A 141 -27.85 39.28 -23.17
CA PRO A 141 -28.42 39.98 -24.32
C PRO A 141 -29.95 39.81 -24.44
N TRP A 142 -30.47 38.68 -23.98
CA TRP A 142 -31.92 38.42 -23.90
C TRP A 142 -32.69 39.35 -22.96
N ALA A 143 -32.02 40.06 -22.05
CA ALA A 143 -32.66 41.06 -21.20
C ALA A 143 -33.11 42.31 -22.00
N ARG A 144 -32.56 42.54 -23.20
CA ARG A 144 -32.87 43.70 -24.07
C ARG A 144 -33.72 43.35 -25.29
N LEU A 145 -34.23 42.12 -25.36
CA LEU A 145 -35.01 41.65 -26.51
C LEU A 145 -36.33 42.43 -26.68
N THR A 146 -36.59 42.92 -27.88
CA THR A 146 -37.86 43.58 -28.20
C THR A 146 -39.01 42.56 -28.30
N PRO A 147 -40.29 43.00 -28.23
CA PRO A 147 -41.43 42.11 -28.46
C PRO A 147 -41.40 41.41 -29.83
N ALA A 148 -40.89 42.09 -30.87
CA ALA A 148 -40.73 41.53 -32.21
C ALA A 148 -39.66 40.43 -32.23
N ASP A 149 -38.50 40.67 -31.61
CA ASP A 149 -37.43 39.66 -31.52
C ASP A 149 -37.89 38.42 -30.76
N LYS A 150 -38.65 38.61 -29.67
CA LYS A 150 -39.24 37.50 -28.90
C LYS A 150 -40.20 36.68 -29.75
N ALA A 151 -41.01 37.33 -30.60
CA ALA A 151 -41.93 36.63 -31.49
C ALA A 151 -41.19 35.87 -32.60
N ALA A 152 -40.14 36.47 -33.18
CA ALA A 152 -39.29 35.84 -34.18
C ALA A 152 -38.59 34.60 -33.62
N ILE A 153 -37.95 34.72 -32.45
CA ILE A 153 -37.28 33.60 -31.77
C ILE A 153 -38.28 32.50 -31.40
N ARG A 154 -39.49 32.84 -30.94
CA ARG A 154 -40.53 31.83 -30.67
C ARG A 154 -40.91 31.06 -31.93
N LYS A 155 -41.07 31.76 -33.06
CA LYS A 155 -41.40 31.14 -34.35
C LYS A 155 -40.27 30.22 -34.81
N GLU A 156 -39.04 30.70 -34.78
CA GLU A 156 -37.84 29.92 -35.14
C GLU A 156 -37.68 28.68 -34.26
N LEU A 157 -37.89 28.82 -32.94
CA LEU A 157 -37.86 27.68 -32.02
C LEU A 157 -38.97 26.67 -32.30
N ASN A 158 -40.20 27.10 -32.62
CA ASN A 158 -41.28 26.17 -32.94
C ASN A 158 -41.05 25.47 -34.28
N GLU A 159 -40.47 26.16 -35.26
CA GLU A 159 -40.05 25.57 -36.53
C GLU A 159 -39.00 24.47 -36.27
N PHE A 160 -37.95 24.78 -35.52
CA PHE A 160 -36.90 23.81 -35.17
C PHE A 160 -37.47 22.60 -34.41
N LYS A 161 -38.38 22.83 -33.46
CA LYS A 161 -39.05 21.76 -32.70
C LYS A 161 -39.93 20.86 -33.55
N SER A 162 -40.47 21.37 -34.65
CA SER A 162 -41.36 20.61 -35.53
C SER A 162 -40.63 19.92 -36.68
N THR A 163 -39.46 20.43 -37.09
CA THR A 163 -38.72 19.94 -38.27
C THR A 163 -37.43 19.18 -37.94
N GLU A 164 -36.63 19.65 -36.97
CA GLU A 164 -35.27 19.14 -36.74
C GLU A 164 -35.09 18.44 -35.38
N MET A 165 -35.79 18.89 -34.33
CA MET A 165 -35.62 18.36 -32.98
C MET A 165 -36.48 17.13 -32.73
N GLU A 166 -35.90 16.09 -32.11
CA GLU A 166 -36.65 14.91 -31.69
C GLU A 166 -37.49 15.22 -30.44
N VAL A 167 -38.77 15.56 -30.65
CA VAL A 167 -39.74 15.82 -29.57
C VAL A 167 -40.59 14.57 -29.32
N HIS A 168 -40.71 14.18 -28.05
CA HIS A 168 -41.58 13.08 -27.62
C HIS A 168 -43.04 13.28 -28.09
N GLU A 169 -43.69 12.21 -28.53
CA GLU A 169 -45.00 12.27 -29.19
C GLU A 169 -46.06 13.00 -28.36
N GLU A 170 -46.14 12.72 -27.05
CA GLU A 170 -47.07 13.36 -26.11
C GLU A 170 -46.85 14.88 -25.94
N SER A 171 -45.65 15.37 -26.24
CA SER A 171 -45.28 16.78 -26.11
C SER A 171 -45.43 17.58 -27.40
N ARG A 172 -45.68 16.94 -28.54
CA ARG A 172 -45.80 17.61 -29.85
C ARG A 172 -46.90 18.68 -29.88
N GLN A 173 -47.98 18.47 -29.13
CA GLN A 173 -49.11 19.41 -29.01
C GLN A 173 -48.73 20.80 -28.44
N PHE A 174 -47.57 20.93 -27.79
CA PHE A 174 -47.09 22.19 -27.22
C PHE A 174 -46.22 23.00 -28.19
N THR A 175 -45.95 22.48 -29.38
CA THR A 175 -45.25 23.18 -30.46
C THR A 175 -46.30 23.77 -31.40
N ARG A 176 -46.25 25.08 -31.64
CA ARG A 176 -47.30 25.83 -32.35
C ARG A 176 -46.79 26.58 -33.56
#